data_AF-A0A445EPW8-F1
#
_entry.id   AF-A0A445EPW8-F1
#
_cell.length_a   1.000
_cell.length_b   1.000
_cell.length_c   1.000
_cell.angle_alpha   90.00
_cell.angle_beta   90.00
_cell.angle_gamma   90.00
#
_symmetry.space_group_name_H-M   'P 1'
#
loop_
_entity.id
_entity.type
_entity.pdbx_description
1 polymer ?
#
loop_
_entity_poly.entity_id
_entity_poly.type
_entity_poly.pdbx_seq_one_letter_code
_entity_poly.pdbx_strand_id
1 'polypeptide(L)'
;MQAMCKVFLGAASSDTVYKRATMYKPLAHFLSHLNGPERRFLERCAEVGNVDAIFQQGFVDYFPLGLRDKGMELLARAFAEGSVEAGYLCAMLLMYHHEDEEEVQMGVQMMEDIRISGQLESCSKFFSGISKDVVVLLLEMYAPG
;
A
#
# COMPACT_ATOMS: atom_id res chain seq x y z
N MET A 1 0.55 28.08 -26.64
CA MET A 1 0.86 27.39 -25.37
C MET A 1 -0.35 26.65 -24.77
N GLN A 2 -1.51 27.31 -24.55
CA GLN A 2 -2.71 26.68 -23.99
C GLN A 2 -3.19 25.40 -24.70
N ALA A 3 -3.16 25.35 -26.04
CA ALA A 3 -3.58 24.16 -26.79
C ALA A 3 -2.73 22.92 -26.47
N MET A 4 -1.42 23.12 -26.32
CA MET A 4 -0.47 22.06 -26.02
C MET A 4 -0.63 21.55 -24.57
N CYS A 5 -0.86 22.46 -23.62
CA CYS A 5 -1.15 22.09 -22.23
C CYS A 5 -2.43 21.24 -22.09
N LYS A 6 -3.49 21.54 -22.86
CA LYS A 6 -4.73 20.74 -22.87
C LYS A 6 -4.51 19.34 -23.42
N VAL A 7 -3.70 19.21 -24.47
CA VAL A 7 -3.35 17.91 -25.06
C VAL A 7 -2.54 17.07 -24.08
N PHE A 8 -1.53 17.66 -23.43
CA PHE A 8 -0.74 16.96 -22.41
C PHE A 8 -1.58 16.56 -21.19
N LEU A 9 -2.49 17.43 -20.74
CA LEU A 9 -3.42 17.09 -19.67
C LEU A 9 -4.28 15.89 -20.06
N GLY A 10 -4.85 15.88 -21.26
CA GLY A 10 -5.65 14.74 -21.74
C GLY A 10 -4.85 13.44 -21.80
N ALA A 11 -3.61 13.48 -22.28
CA ALA A 11 -2.73 12.31 -22.32
C ALA A 11 -2.33 11.82 -20.91
N ALA A 12 -2.02 12.74 -20.01
CA ALA A 12 -1.65 12.45 -18.62
C ALA A 12 -2.83 11.92 -17.80
N SER A 13 -4.06 12.26 -18.16
CA SER A 13 -5.28 11.76 -17.53
C SER A 13 -5.77 10.41 -18.10
N SER A 14 -4.95 9.70 -18.88
CA SER A 14 -5.31 8.38 -19.40
C SER A 14 -5.12 7.27 -18.37
N ASP A 15 -5.97 6.24 -18.44
CA ASP A 15 -5.90 5.08 -17.53
C ASP A 15 -4.56 4.35 -17.62
N THR A 16 -3.93 4.32 -18.80
CA THR A 16 -2.60 3.76 -18.99
C THR A 16 -1.55 4.46 -18.13
N VAL A 17 -1.64 5.78 -17.99
CA VAL A 17 -0.73 6.56 -17.13
C VAL A 17 -0.99 6.22 -15.67
N TYR A 18 -2.24 6.27 -15.21
CA TYR A 18 -2.60 5.94 -13.83
C TYR A 18 -2.21 4.49 -13.45
N LYS A 19 -2.38 3.54 -14.37
CA LYS A 19 -2.05 2.13 -14.13
C LYS A 19 -0.55 1.88 -13.94
N ARG A 20 0.29 2.76 -14.50
CA ARG A 20 1.77 2.64 -14.43
C ARG A 20 2.43 3.68 -13.53
N ALA A 21 1.68 4.66 -13.05
CA ALA A 21 2.24 5.73 -12.26
C ALA A 21 2.73 5.20 -10.91
N THR A 22 4.00 5.41 -10.62
CA THR A 22 4.60 5.11 -9.32
C THR A 22 4.66 6.39 -8.52
N MET A 23 4.11 6.40 -7.30
CA MET A 23 4.35 7.50 -6.38
C MET A 23 5.51 7.14 -5.47
N TYR A 24 6.69 7.74 -5.72
CA TYR A 24 7.92 7.52 -4.94
C TYR A 24 7.84 8.07 -3.50
N LYS A 25 6.69 8.63 -3.07
CA LYS A 25 6.60 9.19 -1.74
C LYS A 25 6.51 8.05 -0.71
N PRO A 26 7.27 8.10 0.39
CA PRO A 26 7.16 7.11 1.46
C PRO A 26 5.70 6.97 1.90
N LEU A 27 5.26 5.76 2.22
CA LEU A 27 3.94 5.50 2.80
C LEU A 27 3.63 6.46 3.95
N ALA A 28 4.65 6.79 4.72
CA ALA A 28 4.62 7.79 5.78
C ALA A 28 4.07 9.15 5.28
N HIS A 29 4.52 9.67 4.14
CA HIS A 29 4.04 10.95 3.60
C HIS A 29 2.58 10.90 3.14
N PHE A 30 2.06 9.72 2.77
CA PHE A 30 0.63 9.58 2.51
C PHE A 30 -0.21 9.74 3.77
N LEU A 31 0.31 9.29 4.92
CA LEU A 31 -0.37 9.43 6.21
C LEU A 31 -0.57 10.90 6.60
N SER A 32 0.31 11.81 6.16
CA SER A 32 0.17 13.25 6.42
C SER A 32 -0.76 13.98 5.44
N HIS A 33 -1.17 13.35 4.33
CA HIS A 33 -1.96 13.99 3.25
C HIS A 33 -3.22 13.19 2.87
N LEU A 34 -3.86 12.52 3.84
CA LEU A 34 -5.06 11.70 3.65
C LEU A 34 -6.29 12.43 3.07
N ASN A 35 -6.28 13.77 2.98
CA ASN A 35 -7.37 14.57 2.40
C ASN A 35 -6.94 15.37 1.15
N GLY A 36 -5.71 15.17 0.67
CA GLY A 36 -5.10 15.94 -0.42
C GLY A 36 -5.40 15.41 -1.83
N PRO A 37 -4.96 16.14 -2.88
CA PRO A 37 -4.97 15.63 -4.25
C PRO A 37 -4.18 14.32 -4.42
N GLU A 38 -3.21 14.04 -3.55
CA GLU A 38 -2.43 12.81 -3.50
C GLU A 38 -3.32 11.57 -3.28
N ARG A 39 -4.30 11.68 -2.38
CA ARG A 39 -5.24 10.59 -2.13
C ARG A 39 -6.11 10.31 -3.34
N ARG A 40 -6.70 11.36 -3.95
CA ARG A 40 -7.53 11.22 -5.15
C ARG A 40 -6.74 10.61 -6.31
N PHE A 41 -5.46 10.96 -6.42
CA PHE A 41 -4.56 10.36 -7.40
C PHE A 41 -4.35 8.87 -7.12
N LEU A 42 -4.07 8.47 -5.88
CA LEU A 42 -3.94 7.05 -5.52
C LEU A 42 -5.22 6.27 -5.75
N GLU A 43 -6.37 6.80 -5.32
CA GLU A 43 -7.66 6.17 -5.54
C GLU A 43 -7.88 5.94 -7.03
N ARG A 44 -7.56 6.93 -7.88
CA ARG A 44 -7.64 6.78 -9.34
C ARG A 44 -6.66 5.72 -9.88
N CYS A 45 -5.43 5.65 -9.37
CA CYS A 45 -4.47 4.61 -9.74
C CYS A 45 -4.99 3.22 -9.34
N ALA A 46 -5.54 3.07 -8.14
CA ALA A 46 -6.07 1.80 -7.64
C ALA A 46 -7.29 1.34 -8.44
N GLU A 47 -8.19 2.27 -8.80
CA GLU A 47 -9.36 2.00 -9.67
C GLU A 47 -8.96 1.35 -10.99
N VAL A 48 -7.86 1.80 -11.61
CA VAL A 48 -7.39 1.27 -12.90
C VAL A 48 -6.46 0.05 -12.79
N GLY A 49 -6.28 -0.49 -11.57
CA GLY A 49 -5.48 -1.69 -11.33
C GLY A 49 -3.97 -1.44 -11.24
N ASN A 50 -3.57 -0.32 -10.65
CA ASN A 50 -2.18 -0.11 -10.25
C ASN A 50 -1.90 -0.85 -8.94
N VAL A 51 -1.07 -1.88 -8.98
CA VAL A 51 -0.80 -2.77 -7.84
C VAL A 51 -0.21 -2.01 -6.64
N ASP A 52 0.74 -1.11 -6.87
CA ASP A 52 1.37 -0.31 -5.80
C ASP A 52 0.33 0.60 -5.13
N ALA A 53 -0.56 1.21 -5.92
CA ALA A 53 -1.62 2.06 -5.38
C ALA A 53 -2.67 1.25 -4.62
N ILE A 54 -3.02 0.05 -5.08
CA ILE A 54 -3.92 -0.86 -4.34
C ILE A 54 -3.29 -1.24 -3.01
N PHE A 55 -2.01 -1.62 -2.99
CA PHE A 55 -1.28 -1.91 -1.76
C PHE A 55 -1.26 -0.72 -0.80
N GLN A 56 -0.93 0.48 -1.29
CA GLN A 56 -0.90 1.70 -0.49
C GLN A 56 -2.28 2.06 0.07
N GLN A 57 -3.35 1.92 -0.74
CA GLN A 57 -4.72 2.14 -0.28
C GLN A 57 -5.13 1.11 0.77
N GLY A 58 -4.80 -0.17 0.56
CA GLY A 58 -5.08 -1.23 1.53
C GLY A 58 -4.39 -0.99 2.87
N PHE A 59 -3.13 -0.55 2.84
CA PHE A 59 -2.40 -0.14 4.04
C PHE A 59 -3.08 1.02 4.78
N VAL A 60 -3.48 2.07 4.06
CA VAL A 60 -4.12 3.27 4.63
C VAL A 60 -5.51 2.94 5.21
N ASP A 61 -6.28 2.13 4.49
CA ASP A 61 -7.61 1.71 4.91
C ASP A 61 -7.52 0.84 6.17
N TYR A 62 -6.55 -0.10 6.24
CA TYR A 62 -6.39 -0.99 7.38
C TYR A 62 -5.92 -0.28 8.65
N PHE A 63 -4.81 0.45 8.58
CA PHE A 63 -4.13 0.98 9.77
C PHE A 63 -4.65 2.37 10.17
N PRO A 64 -4.39 3.47 9.42
CA PRO A 64 -4.88 4.81 9.76
C PRO A 64 -6.40 4.96 9.86
N LEU A 65 -7.15 4.38 8.93
CA LEU A 65 -8.61 4.58 8.86
C LEU A 65 -9.40 3.54 9.64
N GLY A 66 -8.75 2.43 10.05
CA GLY A 66 -9.38 1.36 10.81
C GLY A 66 -10.44 0.56 10.03
N LEU A 67 -10.50 0.70 8.71
CA LEU A 67 -11.38 -0.05 7.81
C LEU A 67 -10.78 -1.42 7.50
N ARG A 68 -10.70 -2.29 8.52
CA ARG A 68 -9.96 -3.57 8.48
C ARG A 68 -10.35 -4.46 7.30
N ASP A 69 -11.63 -4.76 7.14
CA ASP A 69 -12.10 -5.68 6.09
C ASP A 69 -11.77 -5.16 4.69
N LYS A 70 -12.04 -3.87 4.45
CA LYS A 70 -11.74 -3.20 3.18
C LYS A 70 -10.23 -3.15 2.91
N GLY A 71 -9.44 -2.87 3.95
CA GLY A 71 -7.98 -2.88 3.87
C GLY A 71 -7.45 -4.27 3.52
N MET A 72 -7.97 -5.32 4.16
CA MET A 72 -7.61 -6.70 3.87
C MET A 72 -7.99 -7.13 2.46
N GLU A 73 -9.19 -6.77 1.98
CA GLU A 73 -9.63 -7.03 0.61
C GLU A 73 -8.67 -6.42 -0.42
N LEU A 74 -8.28 -5.17 -0.22
CA LEU A 74 -7.34 -4.48 -1.10
C LEU A 74 -5.94 -5.10 -1.07
N LEU A 75 -5.43 -5.45 0.11
CA LEU A 75 -4.12 -6.12 0.24
C LEU A 75 -4.13 -7.51 -0.42
N ALA A 76 -5.18 -8.29 -0.21
CA ALA A 76 -5.35 -9.59 -0.86
C ALA A 76 -5.42 -9.46 -2.38
N ARG A 77 -6.12 -8.43 -2.88
CA ARG A 77 -6.16 -8.10 -4.30
C ARG A 77 -4.79 -7.71 -4.85
N ALA A 78 -4.04 -6.83 -4.16
CA ALA A 78 -2.69 -6.47 -4.57
C ALA A 78 -1.75 -7.69 -4.63
N PHE A 79 -1.89 -8.61 -3.66
CA PHE A 79 -1.15 -9.87 -3.66
C PHE A 79 -1.51 -10.74 -4.87
N ALA A 80 -2.80 -10.92 -5.15
CA ALA A 80 -3.27 -11.67 -6.31
C ALA A 80 -2.80 -11.06 -7.65
N GLU A 81 -2.60 -9.73 -7.69
CA GLU A 81 -2.04 -9.02 -8.85
C GLU A 81 -0.49 -8.99 -8.86
N GLY A 82 0.18 -9.60 -7.87
CA GLY A 82 1.62 -9.86 -7.86
C GLY A 82 2.45 -9.09 -6.82
N SER A 83 1.84 -8.31 -5.93
CA SER A 83 2.59 -7.64 -4.85
C SER A 83 2.91 -8.60 -3.71
N VAL A 84 4.20 -8.96 -3.60
CA VAL A 84 4.68 -9.84 -2.55
C VAL A 84 4.64 -9.16 -1.18
N GLU A 85 4.89 -7.85 -1.14
CA GLU A 85 4.78 -7.02 0.07
C GLU A 85 3.36 -7.04 0.62
N ALA A 86 2.35 -6.97 -0.25
CA ALA A 86 0.95 -7.10 0.15
C ALA A 86 0.65 -8.49 0.74
N GLY A 87 1.15 -9.56 0.09
CA GLY A 87 1.02 -10.93 0.59
C GLY A 87 1.68 -11.13 1.95
N TYR A 88 2.89 -10.59 2.13
CA TYR A 88 3.61 -10.62 3.41
C TYR A 88 2.84 -9.89 4.50
N LEU A 89 2.28 -8.71 4.20
CA LEU A 89 1.46 -7.97 5.15
C LEU A 89 0.17 -8.70 5.51
N CYS A 90 -0.54 -9.25 4.52
CA CYS A 90 -1.71 -10.10 4.76
C CYS A 90 -1.37 -11.26 5.70
N ALA A 91 -0.27 -11.99 5.41
CA ALA A 91 0.18 -13.11 6.23
C ALA A 91 0.45 -12.68 7.68
N MET A 92 1.15 -11.56 7.87
CA MET A 92 1.39 -10.99 9.21
C MET A 92 0.10 -10.63 9.94
N LEU A 93 -0.85 -9.99 9.26
CA LEU A 93 -2.11 -9.55 9.86
C LEU A 93 -2.99 -10.73 10.26
N LEU A 94 -3.13 -11.73 9.40
CA LEU A 94 -3.85 -12.97 9.68
C LEU A 94 -3.26 -13.71 10.88
N MET A 95 -1.93 -13.81 10.97
CA MET A 95 -1.27 -14.45 12.10
C MET A 95 -1.37 -13.63 13.39
N TYR A 96 -1.43 -12.30 13.32
CA TYR A 96 -1.45 -11.42 14.50
C TYR A 96 -2.80 -11.41 15.20
N HIS A 97 -3.90 -11.51 14.44
CA HIS A 97 -5.22 -11.31 15.00
C HIS A 97 -5.76 -12.49 15.82
N HIS A 98 -5.16 -13.69 15.74
CA HIS A 98 -5.38 -14.87 16.61
C HIS A 98 -6.86 -15.23 16.95
N GLU A 99 -7.84 -14.67 16.25
CA GLU A 99 -9.26 -14.84 16.53
C GLU A 99 -9.82 -16.11 15.87
N ASP A 100 -9.27 -16.47 14.70
CA ASP A 100 -9.69 -17.61 13.89
C ASP A 100 -8.47 -18.50 13.51
N GLU A 101 -8.53 -19.79 13.86
CA GLU A 101 -7.47 -20.76 13.55
C GLU A 101 -7.30 -20.98 12.04
N GLU A 102 -8.36 -20.91 11.24
CA GLU A 102 -8.29 -21.05 9.79
C GLU A 102 -7.56 -19.85 9.16
N GLU A 103 -7.85 -18.64 9.65
CA GLU A 103 -7.14 -17.42 9.22
C GLU A 103 -5.66 -17.46 9.59
N VAL A 104 -5.35 -17.87 10.83
CA VAL A 104 -3.96 -18.04 11.28
C VAL A 104 -3.23 -19.05 10.39
N GLN A 105 -3.85 -20.19 10.10
CA GLN A 105 -3.25 -21.22 9.25
C GLN A 105 -3.05 -20.73 7.80
N MET A 106 -3.98 -19.94 7.28
CA MET A 106 -3.83 -19.27 5.99
C MET A 106 -2.61 -18.34 5.99
N GLY A 107 -2.47 -17.51 7.03
CA GLY A 107 -1.33 -16.61 7.20
C GLY A 107 0.01 -17.36 7.28
N VAL A 108 0.06 -18.49 7.99
CA VAL A 108 1.25 -19.34 8.07
C VAL A 108 1.63 -19.90 6.70
N GLN A 109 0.65 -20.40 5.93
CA GLN A 109 0.91 -20.94 4.59
C GLN A 109 1.43 -19.86 3.64
N MET A 110 0.82 -18.67 3.65
CA MET A 110 1.30 -17.53 2.85
C MET A 110 2.73 -17.14 3.21
N MET A 111 3.06 -17.10 4.51
CA MET A 111 4.40 -16.77 4.98
C MET A 111 5.43 -17.83 4.53
N GLU A 112 5.05 -19.10 4.56
CA GLU A 112 5.88 -20.20 4.10
C GLU A 112 6.14 -20.13 2.58
N ASP A 113 5.13 -19.80 1.79
CA ASP A 113 5.27 -19.63 0.33
C ASP A 113 6.24 -18.49 -0.01
N ILE A 114 6.14 -17.35 0.71
CA ILE A 114 7.05 -16.20 0.57
C ILE A 114 8.48 -16.55 1.02
N ARG A 115 8.62 -17.42 2.02
CA ARG A 115 9.92 -17.93 2.48
C ARG A 115 10.55 -18.83 1.44
N ILE A 116 9.78 -19.78 0.88
CA ILE A 116 10.23 -20.71 -0.16
C ILE A 116 10.61 -19.96 -1.44
N SER A 117 9.89 -18.89 -1.79
CA SER A 117 10.21 -18.04 -2.95
C SER A 117 11.48 -17.19 -2.75
N GLY A 118 12.04 -17.16 -1.53
CA GLY A 118 13.25 -16.40 -1.19
C GLY A 118 13.00 -14.90 -0.99
N GLN A 119 11.74 -14.46 -0.90
CA GLN A 119 11.39 -13.04 -0.83
C GLN A 119 11.24 -12.51 0.59
N LEU A 120 11.17 -13.40 1.59
CA LEU A 120 10.97 -13.06 3.00
C LEU A 120 11.90 -11.95 3.52
N GLU A 121 13.20 -12.03 3.22
CA GLU A 121 14.18 -11.05 3.71
C GLU A 121 13.95 -9.66 3.09
N SER A 122 13.59 -9.60 1.81
CA SER A 122 13.28 -8.35 1.11
C SER A 122 12.03 -7.70 1.66
N CYS A 123 10.96 -8.47 1.88
CA CYS A 123 9.73 -7.97 2.48
C CYS A 123 9.96 -7.48 3.92
N SER A 124 10.69 -8.25 4.74
CA SER A 124 11.05 -7.85 6.10
C SER A 124 11.83 -6.52 6.13
N LYS A 125 12.81 -6.36 5.23
CA LYS A 125 13.56 -5.11 5.07
C LYS A 125 12.67 -3.94 4.64
N PHE A 126 11.77 -4.17 3.69
CA PHE A 126 10.81 -3.17 3.22
C PHE A 126 9.93 -2.64 4.37
N PHE A 127 9.31 -3.54 5.14
CA PHE A 127 8.45 -3.13 6.27
C PHE A 127 9.24 -2.53 7.44
N SER A 128 10.48 -2.97 7.66
CA SER A 128 11.40 -2.32 8.61
C SER A 128 11.69 -0.87 8.21
N GLY A 129 11.86 -0.60 6.91
CA GLY A 129 11.99 0.74 6.35
C GLY A 129 10.75 1.60 6.62
N ILE A 130 9.56 1.09 6.27
CA ILE A 130 8.29 1.79 6.50
C ILE A 130 8.11 2.14 7.98
N SER A 131 8.40 1.20 8.87
CA SER A 131 8.25 1.42 10.32
C SER A 131 9.13 2.56 10.81
N LYS A 132 10.37 2.65 10.30
CA LYS A 132 11.29 3.75 10.61
C LYS A 132 10.76 5.08 10.07
N ASP A 133 10.27 5.12 8.83
CA ASP A 133 9.75 6.33 8.21
C ASP A 133 8.51 6.85 8.94
N VAL A 134 7.61 5.95 9.36
CA VAL A 134 6.42 6.31 10.16
C VAL A 134 6.83 6.86 11.52
N VAL A 135 7.79 6.23 12.21
CA VAL A 135 8.31 6.74 13.48
C VAL A 135 8.95 8.12 13.32
N VAL A 136 9.75 8.34 12.27
CA VAL A 136 10.36 9.65 11.98
C VAL A 136 9.28 10.71 11.76
N LEU A 137 8.24 10.43 10.97
CA LEU A 137 7.16 11.38 10.77
C LEU A 137 6.38 11.69 12.05
N LEU A 138 6.11 10.69 12.89
CA LEU A 138 5.49 10.94 14.19
C LEU A 138 6.40 11.85 15.03
N LEU A 139 7.70 11.58 15.08
CA LEU A 139 8.65 12.43 15.82
C LEU A 139 8.69 13.87 15.27
N GLU A 140 8.65 14.08 13.95
CA GLU A 140 8.59 15.41 13.35
C GLU A 140 7.27 16.13 13.62
N MET A 141 6.14 15.42 13.58
CA MET A 141 4.82 15.97 13.88
C MET A 141 4.64 16.35 15.36
N TYR A 142 5.31 15.64 16.27
CA TYR A 142 5.21 15.84 17.72
C TYR A 142 6.45 16.51 18.33
N ALA A 143 7.40 16.99 17.52
CA ALA A 143 8.53 17.77 18.01
C ALA A 143 8.02 19.11 18.60
N PRO A 144 8.38 19.46 19.85
CA PRO A 144 8.09 20.79 20.37
C PRO A 144 8.90 21.83 19.58
N GLY A 145 8.19 22.80 19.01
CA GLY A 145 8.77 23.91 18.24
C GLY A 145 9.56 24.92 19.08
#